data_AF-A0A0B1TEJ0-F1
#
_entry.id   AF-A0A0B1TEJ0-F1
#
_cell.length_a   1.000
_cell.length_b   1.000
_cell.length_c   1.000
_cell.angle_alpha   90.00
_cell.angle_beta   90.00
_cell.angle_gamma   90.00
#
_symmetry.space_group_name_H-M   'P 1'
#
loop_
_entity.id
_entity.type
_entity.pdbx_description
1 polymer ?
#
loop_
_entity_poly.entity_id
_entity_poly.type
_entity_poly.pdbx_seq_one_letter_code
_entity_poly.pdbx_strand_id
1 'polypeptide(L)'
;MLSLVLRTNKYPTFQSRAVVILFGDGVHNFVDGLAIGASFINSTQLGIVTSIAVICHELPHELGDLAVLLDSGLSMFKALLFNLLSALTAFVGLYVSIIVGESKEVQMWLLAITCGMFLYVAWIDMLAHLKHDGVHRDHWITACALQHSGFAVGFITIFALGWFEDEIYAS
;
A
#
# COMPACT_ATOMS: atom_id res chain seq x y z
N MET A 1 -40.94 -5.13 -29.52
CA MET A 1 -40.55 -3.72 -29.32
C MET A 1 -40.29 -3.35 -27.84
N LEU A 2 -40.06 -4.32 -26.94
CA LEU A 2 -39.80 -4.07 -25.51
C LEU A 2 -38.48 -4.69 -24.98
N SER A 3 -37.60 -5.18 -25.85
CA SER A 3 -36.29 -5.73 -25.49
C SER A 3 -35.10 -4.80 -25.81
N LEU A 4 -35.38 -3.58 -26.29
CA LEU A 4 -34.37 -2.64 -26.79
C LEU A 4 -34.12 -1.43 -25.86
N VAL A 5 -34.77 -1.38 -24.69
CA VAL A 5 -34.71 -0.25 -23.74
C VAL A 5 -33.93 -0.59 -22.46
N LEU A 6 -33.52 -1.84 -22.24
CA LEU A 6 -32.51 -2.16 -21.21
C LEU A 6 -31.08 -1.94 -21.76
N ARG A 7 -30.87 -0.75 -22.34
CA ARG A 7 -29.52 -0.22 -22.56
C ARG A 7 -28.99 0.08 -21.17
N THR A 8 -28.38 -0.94 -20.56
CA THR A 8 -27.69 -0.86 -19.28
C THR A 8 -26.85 0.41 -19.30
N ASN A 9 -27.12 1.30 -18.36
CA ASN A 9 -26.27 2.42 -18.06
C ASN A 9 -24.91 1.83 -17.67
N LYS A 10 -24.03 1.66 -18.65
CA LYS A 10 -22.70 1.08 -18.51
C LYS A 10 -21.84 2.21 -17.95
N TYR A 11 -22.06 2.55 -16.67
CA TYR A 11 -21.11 3.36 -15.92
C TYR A 11 -19.74 2.73 -16.14
N PRO A 12 -18.68 3.50 -16.45
CA PRO A 12 -17.37 2.96 -16.77
C PRO A 12 -16.73 2.50 -15.47
N THR A 13 -17.18 1.37 -14.94
CA THR A 13 -16.67 0.71 -13.72
C THR A 13 -15.16 0.48 -13.82
N PHE A 14 -14.64 0.38 -15.03
CA PHE A 14 -13.24 0.21 -15.34
C PHE A 14 -12.38 1.45 -15.12
N GLN A 15 -12.84 2.60 -15.60
CA GLN A 15 -12.16 3.88 -15.34
C GLN A 15 -12.23 4.25 -13.86
N SER A 16 -13.31 3.85 -13.17
CA SER A 16 -13.43 4.05 -11.72
C SER A 16 -12.41 3.25 -10.92
N ARG A 17 -12.02 2.04 -11.36
CA ARG A 17 -10.99 1.22 -10.67
C ARG A 17 -9.61 1.87 -10.78
N ALA A 18 -9.23 2.31 -11.98
CA ALA A 18 -7.95 2.96 -12.23
C ALA A 18 -7.74 4.22 -11.38
N VAL A 19 -8.77 5.05 -11.22
CA VAL A 19 -8.68 6.27 -10.39
C VAL A 19 -8.49 5.94 -8.92
N VAL A 20 -9.21 4.94 -8.41
CA VAL A 20 -9.09 4.51 -7.01
C VAL A 20 -7.71 3.92 -6.73
N ILE A 21 -7.20 3.11 -7.65
CA ILE A 21 -5.85 2.53 -7.57
C ILE A 21 -4.80 3.64 -7.56
N LEU A 22 -4.78 4.53 -8.56
CA LEU A 22 -3.79 5.61 -8.63
C LEU A 22 -3.82 6.54 -7.42
N PHE A 23 -5.00 6.79 -6.85
CA PHE A 23 -5.10 7.60 -5.65
C PHE A 23 -4.62 6.84 -4.40
N GLY A 24 -5.00 5.58 -4.25
CA GLY A 24 -4.56 4.72 -3.15
C GLY A 24 -3.04 4.54 -3.17
N ASP A 25 -2.51 4.24 -4.35
CA ASP A 25 -1.09 4.11 -4.63
C ASP A 25 -0.33 5.41 -4.34
N GLY A 26 -0.88 6.57 -4.71
CA GLY A 26 -0.24 7.86 -4.38
C GLY A 26 -0.21 8.17 -2.88
N VAL A 27 -1.20 7.69 -2.12
CA VAL A 27 -1.18 7.79 -0.66
C VAL A 27 -0.18 6.79 -0.06
N HIS A 28 -0.10 5.58 -0.61
CA HIS A 28 0.87 4.55 -0.20
C HIS A 28 2.29 5.05 -0.38
N ASN A 29 2.63 5.46 -1.61
CA ASN A 29 3.93 6.00 -1.97
C ASN A 29 4.32 7.20 -1.07
N PHE A 30 3.39 8.12 -0.81
CA PHE A 30 3.63 9.22 0.14
C PHE A 30 4.03 8.73 1.55
N VAL A 31 3.35 7.70 2.05
CA VAL A 31 3.61 7.11 3.37
C VAL A 31 4.97 6.39 3.41
N ASP A 32 5.36 5.70 2.33
CA ASP A 32 6.69 5.12 2.18
C ASP A 32 7.77 6.20 2.23
N GLY A 33 7.51 7.30 1.53
CA GLY A 33 8.31 8.50 1.57
C GLY A 33 8.54 9.00 3.00
N LEU A 34 7.47 9.10 3.80
CA LEU A 34 7.57 9.48 5.21
C LEU A 34 8.45 8.50 6.00
N ALA A 35 8.29 7.19 5.78
CA ALA A 35 9.08 6.16 6.45
C ALA A 35 10.58 6.27 6.14
N ILE A 36 10.91 6.46 4.86
CA ILE A 36 12.29 6.65 4.40
C ILE A 36 12.88 7.93 5.00
N GLY A 37 12.14 9.04 4.93
CA GLY A 37 12.57 10.32 5.51
C GLY A 37 12.85 10.22 7.01
N ALA A 38 11.93 9.64 7.78
CA ALA A 38 12.09 9.45 9.21
C ALA A 38 13.29 8.54 9.55
N SER A 39 13.51 7.52 8.73
CA SER A 39 14.66 6.61 8.87
C SER A 39 15.99 7.35 8.65
N PHE A 40 16.09 8.21 7.63
CA PHE A 40 17.30 9.00 7.36
C PHE A 40 17.58 10.07 8.42
N ILE A 41 16.54 10.62 9.06
CA ILE A 41 16.71 11.53 10.21
C ILE A 41 17.33 10.78 11.39
N ASN A 42 16.99 9.50 11.58
CA ASN A 42 17.53 8.67 12.66
C ASN A 42 18.96 8.19 12.39
N SER A 43 19.22 7.59 11.22
CA SER A 43 20.58 7.27 10.77
C SER A 43 20.64 6.97 9.27
N THR A 44 21.80 7.22 8.65
CA THR A 44 22.04 6.87 7.25
C THR A 44 21.89 5.36 6.99
N GLN A 45 22.36 4.52 7.92
CA GLN A 45 22.25 3.07 7.81
C GLN A 45 20.79 2.62 7.76
N LEU A 46 19.97 3.13 8.69
CA LEU A 46 18.53 2.82 8.73
C LEU A 46 17.81 3.36 7.48
N GLY A 47 18.12 4.58 7.04
CA GLY A 47 17.56 5.16 5.82
C GLY A 47 17.84 4.33 4.56
N ILE A 48 19.04 3.77 4.42
CA ILE A 48 19.40 2.87 3.31
C ILE A 48 18.59 1.56 3.40
N VAL A 49 18.55 0.95 4.59
CA VAL A 49 17.81 -0.31 4.81
C VAL A 49 16.31 -0.13 4.51
N THR A 50 15.70 0.93 5.02
CA THR A 50 14.27 1.24 4.78
C THR A 50 14.01 1.50 3.30
N SER A 51 14.87 2.26 2.61
CA SER A 51 14.74 2.50 1.16
C SER A 51 14.75 1.20 0.36
N ILE A 52 15.68 0.29 0.68
CA ILE A 52 15.76 -1.02 0.01
C ILE A 52 14.51 -1.84 0.30
N ALA A 53 14.05 -1.87 1.54
CA ALA A 53 12.85 -2.60 1.94
C ALA A 53 11.59 -2.09 1.22
N VAL A 54 11.44 -0.77 1.07
CA VAL A 54 10.36 -0.15 0.28
C VAL A 54 10.44 -0.56 -1.17
N ILE A 55 11.59 -0.39 -1.82
CA ILE A 55 11.78 -0.79 -3.24
C ILE A 55 11.42 -2.27 -3.46
N CYS A 56 11.74 -3.14 -2.49
CA CYS A 56 11.44 -4.56 -2.58
C CYS A 56 9.93 -4.88 -2.59
N HIS A 57 9.09 -4.12 -1.88
CA HIS A 57 7.64 -4.33 -1.92
C HIS A 57 6.91 -3.46 -2.94
N GLU A 58 7.51 -2.33 -3.34
CA GLU A 58 6.90 -1.41 -4.29
C GLU A 58 7.05 -1.87 -5.74
N LEU A 59 8.19 -2.51 -6.08
CA LEU A 59 8.38 -3.02 -7.44
C LEU A 59 7.29 -4.05 -7.84
N PRO A 60 6.93 -5.06 -7.00
CA PRO A 60 5.79 -5.93 -7.28
C PRO A 60 4.44 -5.20 -7.30
N HIS A 61 4.24 -4.25 -6.38
CA HIS A 61 2.99 -3.49 -6.22
C HIS A 61 2.68 -2.66 -7.47
N GLU A 62 3.65 -1.86 -7.92
CA GLU A 62 3.57 -1.03 -9.13
C GLU A 62 3.34 -1.87 -10.40
N LEU A 63 3.93 -3.06 -10.50
CA LEU A 63 3.66 -3.98 -11.62
C LEU A 63 2.22 -4.51 -11.60
N GLY A 64 1.65 -4.73 -10.43
CA GLY A 64 0.24 -5.07 -10.25
C GLY A 64 -0.68 -3.93 -10.69
N ASP A 65 -0.39 -2.71 -10.27
CA ASP A 65 -1.15 -1.52 -10.67
C ASP A 65 -1.08 -1.27 -12.17
N LEU A 66 0.11 -1.41 -12.76
CA LEU A 66 0.28 -1.34 -14.21
C LEU A 66 -0.61 -2.35 -14.94
N ALA A 67 -0.74 -3.58 -14.43
CA ALA A 67 -1.60 -4.60 -15.02
C ALA A 67 -3.08 -4.20 -14.97
N VAL A 68 -3.55 -3.61 -13.86
CA VAL A 68 -4.95 -3.15 -13.74
C VAL A 68 -5.21 -1.90 -14.59
N LEU A 69 -4.24 -0.99 -14.67
CA LEU A 69 -4.30 0.21 -15.52
C LEU A 69 -4.33 -0.14 -17.01
N LEU A 70 -3.59 -1.18 -17.41
CA LEU A 70 -3.64 -1.72 -18.77
C LEU A 70 -4.96 -2.42 -19.05
N ASP A 71 -5.42 -3.26 -18.10
CA ASP A 71 -6.72 -3.95 -18.21
C ASP A 71 -7.76 -2.88 -18.51
N SER A 72 -7.91 -1.91 -17.60
CA SER A 72 -8.15 -0.47 -17.79
C SER A 72 -8.62 0.17 -19.10
N GLY A 73 -8.01 -0.25 -20.20
CA GLY A 73 -8.09 0.39 -21.50
C GLY A 73 -7.13 1.56 -21.67
N LEU A 74 -6.20 1.80 -20.72
CA LEU A 74 -5.11 2.75 -20.93
C LEU A 74 -4.06 2.12 -21.85
N SER A 75 -3.39 2.96 -22.66
CA SER A 75 -2.20 2.52 -23.38
C SER A 75 -1.03 2.34 -22.41
N MET A 76 -0.10 1.44 -22.75
CA MET A 76 1.12 1.18 -21.96
C MET A 76 1.83 2.44 -21.49
N PHE A 77 2.03 3.41 -22.40
CA PHE A 77 2.68 4.67 -22.03
C PHE A 77 1.89 5.48 -21.00
N LYS A 78 0.56 5.54 -21.11
CA LYS A 78 -0.27 6.29 -20.15
C LYS A 78 -0.31 5.60 -18.79
N ALA A 79 -0.41 4.27 -18.78
CA ALA A 79 -0.41 3.49 -17.55
C ALA A 79 0.91 3.67 -16.78
N LEU A 80 2.05 3.53 -17.46
CA LEU A 80 3.37 3.80 -16.89
C LEU A 80 3.53 5.24 -16.41
N LEU A 81 3.02 6.23 -17.17
CA LEU A 81 3.10 7.62 -16.77
C LEU A 81 2.30 7.90 -15.49
N PHE A 82 1.10 7.34 -15.36
CA PHE A 82 0.28 7.55 -14.16
C PHE A 82 0.85 6.84 -12.93
N ASN A 83 1.36 5.61 -13.07
CA ASN A 83 2.13 4.96 -12.00
C ASN A 83 3.31 5.82 -11.58
N LEU A 84 4.12 6.29 -12.52
CA LEU A 84 5.26 7.13 -12.20
C LEU A 84 4.84 8.41 -11.46
N LEU A 85 3.75 9.07 -11.90
CA LEU A 85 3.23 10.26 -11.21
C LEU A 85 2.77 9.96 -9.79
N SER A 86 2.23 8.78 -9.56
CA SER A 86 1.85 8.28 -8.25
C SER A 86 3.08 8.02 -7.38
N ALA A 87 4.08 7.29 -7.89
CA ALA A 87 5.37 7.04 -7.23
C ALA A 87 6.11 8.32 -6.81
N LEU A 88 5.97 9.42 -7.56
CA LEU A 88 6.60 10.69 -7.22
C LEU A 88 6.10 11.30 -5.89
N THR A 89 4.93 10.87 -5.40
CA THR A 89 4.43 11.28 -4.08
C THR A 89 5.33 10.80 -2.94
N ALA A 90 6.11 9.72 -3.13
CA ALA A 90 7.09 9.26 -2.15
C ALA A 90 8.18 10.30 -1.89
N PHE A 91 8.63 11.03 -2.91
CA PHE A 91 9.57 12.14 -2.69
C PHE A 91 8.93 13.25 -1.86
N VAL A 92 7.64 13.55 -2.08
CA VAL A 92 6.91 14.54 -1.29
C VAL A 92 6.86 14.11 0.18
N GLY A 93 6.52 12.85 0.46
CA GLY A 93 6.55 12.28 1.80
C GLY A 93 7.92 12.38 2.46
N LEU A 94 8.98 12.01 1.73
CA LEU A 94 10.36 12.09 2.21
C LEU A 94 10.72 13.52 2.63
N TYR A 95 10.44 14.52 1.79
CA TYR A 95 10.74 15.91 2.11
C TYR A 95 9.91 16.41 3.29
N VAL A 96 8.61 16.08 3.35
CA VAL A 96 7.74 16.44 4.48
C VAL A 96 8.29 15.86 5.77
N SER A 97 8.68 14.59 5.78
CA SER A 97 9.25 13.96 6.97
C SER A 97 10.54 14.64 7.41
N ILE A 98 11.44 14.99 6.48
CA ILE A 98 12.71 15.66 6.82
C ILE A 98 12.47 17.06 7.39
N ILE A 99 11.53 17.82 6.82
CA ILE A 99 11.23 19.19 7.26
C ILE A 99 10.57 19.21 8.64
N VAL A 100 9.64 18.28 8.91
CA VAL A 100 8.84 18.29 10.14
C VAL A 100 9.49 17.45 11.25
N GLY A 101 10.32 16.47 10.90
CA GLY A 101 10.89 15.47 11.81
C GLY A 101 12.00 15.95 12.73
N GLU A 102 12.10 17.25 13.05
CA GLU A 102 13.12 17.77 13.97
C GLU A 102 12.96 17.27 15.41
N SER A 103 11.72 16.99 15.85
CA SER A 103 11.46 16.47 17.20
C SER A 103 11.22 14.97 17.20
N LYS A 104 11.72 14.28 18.24
CA LYS A 104 11.46 12.84 18.44
C LYS A 104 9.98 12.52 18.55
N GLU A 105 9.18 13.43 19.12
CA GLU A 105 7.73 13.27 19.24
C GLU A 105 7.06 13.28 17.86
N VAL A 106 7.45 14.18 16.96
CA VAL A 106 6.93 14.19 15.58
C VAL A 106 7.36 12.93 14.84
N GLN A 107 8.61 12.48 14.99
CA GLN A 107 9.05 11.23 14.37
C GLN A 107 8.22 10.02 14.83
N MET A 108 7.90 9.93 16.12
CA MET A 108 7.01 8.89 16.64
C MET A 108 5.61 8.95 16.02
N TRP A 109 5.04 10.15 15.89
CA TRP A 109 3.74 10.32 15.23
C TRP A 109 3.78 9.98 13.74
N LEU A 110 4.84 10.36 13.02
CA LEU A 110 5.04 10.01 11.62
C LEU A 110 5.10 8.49 11.45
N LEU A 111 5.91 7.80 12.27
CA LEU A 111 6.00 6.34 12.26
C LEU A 111 4.68 5.67 12.63
N ALA A 112 3.94 6.19 13.60
CA ALA A 112 2.62 5.66 13.98
C ALA A 112 1.60 5.81 12.84
N ILE A 113 1.59 6.95 12.15
CA ILE A 113 0.74 7.18 10.96
C ILE A 113 1.13 6.23 9.84
N THR A 114 2.43 6.10 9.55
CA THR A 114 2.95 5.18 8.53
C THR A 114 2.54 3.73 8.81
N CYS A 115 2.77 3.27 10.04
CA CYS A 115 2.42 1.91 10.46
C CYS A 115 0.89 1.68 10.37
N GLY A 116 0.09 2.65 10.82
CA GLY A 116 -1.38 2.60 10.71
C GLY A 116 -1.87 2.54 9.27
N MET A 117 -1.24 3.28 8.36
CA MET A 117 -1.58 3.27 6.93
C MET A 117 -1.22 1.95 6.26
N PHE A 118 -0.06 1.36 6.55
CA PHE A 118 0.27 0.02 6.05
C PHE A 118 -0.72 -1.04 6.52
N LEU A 119 -1.14 -1.00 7.79
CA LEU A 119 -2.17 -1.90 8.32
C LEU A 119 -3.51 -1.70 7.59
N TYR A 120 -3.88 -0.45 7.32
CA TYR A 120 -5.13 -0.12 6.62
C TYR A 120 -5.12 -0.59 5.15
N VAL A 121 -4.05 -0.30 4.40
CA VAL A 121 -3.91 -0.73 3.00
C VAL A 121 -3.91 -2.25 2.91
N ALA A 122 -3.11 -2.91 3.74
CA ALA A 122 -3.08 -4.38 3.82
C ALA A 122 -4.47 -4.95 4.11
N TRP A 123 -5.26 -4.33 4.98
CA TRP A 123 -6.62 -4.78 5.27
C TRP A 123 -7.57 -4.64 4.08
N ILE A 124 -7.57 -3.47 3.42
CA ILE A 124 -8.47 -3.17 2.29
C ILE A 124 -8.15 -4.04 1.08
N ASP A 125 -6.87 -4.24 0.76
CA ASP A 125 -6.46 -5.11 -0.35
C ASP A 125 -6.92 -6.54 -0.15
N MET A 126 -6.76 -7.04 1.07
CA MET A 126 -7.15 -8.39 1.44
C MET A 126 -8.69 -8.54 1.38
N LEU A 127 -9.44 -7.50 1.75
CA LEU A 127 -10.90 -7.48 1.63
C LEU A 127 -11.37 -7.40 0.16
N ALA A 128 -10.65 -6.67 -0.68
CA ALA A 128 -10.94 -6.56 -2.11
C ALA A 128 -10.75 -7.91 -2.82
N HIS A 129 -9.68 -8.64 -2.51
CA HIS A 129 -9.41 -9.99 -3.04
C HIS A 129 -10.55 -10.97 -2.69
N LEU A 130 -11.01 -11.03 -1.44
CA LEU A 130 -12.15 -11.88 -1.05
C LEU A 130 -13.41 -11.61 -1.85
N LYS A 131 -13.64 -10.33 -2.20
CA LYS A 131 -14.84 -9.90 -2.90
C LYS A 131 -14.75 -10.12 -4.41
N HIS A 132 -13.55 -10.06 -4.98
CA HIS A 132 -13.34 -10.18 -6.42
C HIS A 132 -13.20 -11.63 -6.89
N ASP A 133 -12.56 -12.50 -6.10
CA ASP A 133 -12.30 -13.90 -6.50
C ASP A 133 -13.53 -14.82 -6.34
N GLY A 134 -14.68 -14.26 -5.96
CA GLY A 134 -15.95 -14.98 -5.99
C GLY A 134 -15.88 -16.27 -5.18
N VAL A 135 -15.27 -16.24 -3.99
CA VAL A 135 -15.24 -17.38 -3.07
C VAL A 135 -16.68 -17.87 -2.95
N HIS A 136 -16.97 -19.03 -3.56
CA HIS A 136 -18.29 -19.64 -3.48
C HIS A 136 -18.68 -19.69 -2.00
N ARG A 137 -19.96 -19.41 -1.72
CA ARG A 137 -20.54 -19.21 -0.37
C ARG A 137 -20.04 -20.22 0.69
N ASP A 138 -19.65 -21.39 0.20
CA ASP A 138 -19.20 -22.58 0.90
C ASP A 138 -17.78 -22.46 1.53
N HIS A 139 -16.89 -21.63 0.96
CA HIS A 139 -15.51 -21.43 1.46
C HIS A 139 -15.22 -20.02 2.02
N TRP A 140 -16.23 -19.15 2.06
CA TRP A 140 -16.11 -17.78 2.57
C TRP A 140 -15.59 -17.73 4.01
N ILE A 141 -16.11 -18.60 4.88
CA ILE A 141 -15.72 -18.66 6.29
C ILE A 141 -14.27 -19.11 6.44
N THR A 142 -13.85 -20.13 5.66
CA THR A 142 -12.46 -20.61 5.68
C THR A 142 -11.50 -19.55 5.14
N ALA A 143 -11.87 -18.82 4.09
CA ALA A 143 -11.07 -17.73 3.54
C ALA A 143 -10.91 -16.59 4.56
N CYS A 144 -12.01 -16.14 5.19
CA CYS A 144 -11.95 -15.16 6.27
C CYS A 144 -11.11 -15.63 7.46
N ALA A 145 -11.24 -16.90 7.87
CA ALA A 145 -10.48 -17.45 9.00
C ALA A 145 -8.98 -17.49 8.69
N LEU A 146 -8.59 -17.99 7.51
CA LEU A 146 -7.20 -17.98 7.04
C LEU A 146 -6.64 -16.57 7.01
N GLN A 147 -7.42 -15.63 6.50
CA GLN A 147 -7.05 -14.23 6.38
C GLN A 147 -6.80 -13.55 7.74
N HIS A 148 -7.74 -13.69 8.67
CA HIS A 148 -7.56 -13.14 10.03
C HIS A 148 -6.40 -13.83 10.75
N SER A 149 -6.20 -15.14 10.53
CA SER A 149 -5.08 -15.87 11.12
C SER A 149 -3.73 -15.41 10.56
N GLY A 150 -3.62 -15.18 9.24
CA GLY A 150 -2.41 -14.66 8.61
C GLY A 150 -2.08 -13.25 9.09
N PHE A 151 -3.09 -12.38 9.18
CA PHE A 151 -2.92 -11.04 9.72
C PHE A 151 -2.49 -11.05 11.20
N ALA A 152 -3.11 -11.91 12.02
CA ALA A 152 -2.74 -12.07 13.43
C ALA A 152 -1.30 -12.60 13.58
N VAL A 153 -0.90 -13.59 12.77
CA VAL A 153 0.47 -14.13 12.77
C VAL A 153 1.47 -13.05 12.36
N GLY A 154 1.19 -12.27 11.30
CA GLY A 154 2.03 -11.15 10.88
C GLY A 154 2.17 -10.09 11.96
N PHE A 155 1.05 -9.68 12.59
CA PHE A 155 1.04 -8.73 13.69
C PHE A 155 1.86 -9.22 14.89
N ILE A 156 1.65 -10.47 15.32
CA ILE A 156 2.42 -11.07 16.43
C ILE A 156 3.92 -11.12 16.10
N THR A 157 4.26 -11.44 14.85
CA THR A 157 5.67 -11.52 14.42
C THR A 157 6.34 -10.15 14.46
N ILE A 158 5.69 -9.11 13.93
CA ILE A 158 6.22 -7.74 13.96
C ILE A 158 6.30 -7.24 15.41
N PHE A 159 5.28 -7.52 16.24
CA PHE A 159 5.29 -7.15 17.65
C PHE A 159 6.42 -7.84 18.42
N ALA A 160 6.64 -9.13 18.19
CA ALA A 160 7.74 -9.87 18.80
C ALA A 160 9.10 -9.31 18.36
N LEU A 161 9.30 -9.00 17.07
CA LEU A 161 10.53 -8.39 16.59
C LEU A 161 10.81 -7.04 17.27
N GLY A 162 9.79 -6.19 17.43
CA GLY A 162 9.94 -4.92 18.16
C GLY A 162 10.19 -5.13 19.66
N TRP A 163 9.62 -6.16 20.26
CA TRP A 163 9.84 -6.47 21.68
C TRP A 163 11.27 -6.94 21.97
N PHE A 164 11.89 -7.66 21.04
CA PHE A 164 13.26 -8.16 21.16
C PHE A 164 14.31 -7.26 20.47
N GLU A 165 13.92 -6.07 20.01
CA GLU A 165 14.79 -5.13 19.30
C GLU A 165 16.07 -4.83 20.10
N ASP A 166 15.94 -4.55 21.40
CA ASP A 166 17.07 -4.23 22.28
C ASP A 166 18.06 -5.40 22.45
N GLU A 167 17.60 -6.65 22.38
CA GLU A 167 18.47 -7.83 22.47
C GLU A 167 19.19 -8.12 21.14
N ILE A 168 18.58 -7.75 20.02
CA ILE A 168 19.13 -7.97 18.66
C ILE A 168 20.21 -6.94 18.32
N TYR A 169 20.06 -5.69 18.77
CA TYR A 169 21.03 -4.62 18.50
C TYR A 169 22.15 -4.48 19.55
N ALA A 170 22.08 -5.23 20.65
CA ALA A 170 23.10 -5.22 21.71
C ALA A 170 24.24 -6.25 21.53
N SER A 171 24.22 -7.06 20.46
CA SER A 171 25.24 -8.06 20.10
C SER A 171 26.07 -7.66 18.90
#